data_AF-A0A2A6RJ18-F1
#
_entry.id   AF-A0A2A6RJ18-F1
#
_cell.length_a   1.000
_cell.length_b   1.000
_cell.length_c   1.000
_cell.angle_alpha   90.00
_cell.angle_beta   90.00
_cell.angle_gamma   90.00
#
_symmetry.space_group_name_H-M   'P 1'
#
loop_
_entity.id
_entity.type
_entity.pdbx_description
1 polymer ?
#
loop_
_entity_poly.entity_id
_entity_poly.type
_entity_poly.pdbx_seq_one_letter_code
_entity_poly.pdbx_strand_id
1 'polypeptide(L)'
;MSNKQRAPRDPKLPKLPKLLDRKIYKTGQTRGADDDEIFQNRVARNSTVLIPYEYWKSASIYPEGETTFERGFIALFSPETYFETPDIEQKMAVNGLKLGENALVFYETRSDWRNYNPDNLGWTYANRRSAPLDGQYVARVSATTAIDGGEKIIRGYTSKPTKGAGIRVYEYASSVIIKKCRLQLEALFWLCKDALEVVTAQGMTVSGATKRKEHNKNECMKSTLLDMNQLQDKRLVSKNGTTMCPLCLEEISADGFFNRVAQAEGRTVHDLTITQLNLFHIDELRLGRYGHKPYNLGWGHHHCNVVVKDSGIDQTLIWMGQVIDRNIQEGYTLPK
;
A
#
# COMPACT_ATOMS: atom_id res chain seq x y z
N MET A 1 20.38 15.91 52.63
CA MET A 1 19.17 15.84 51.79
C MET A 1 19.39 16.67 50.54
N SER A 2 19.76 16.05 49.42
CA SER A 2 20.01 16.72 48.14
C SER A 2 18.78 16.55 47.26
N ASN A 3 17.98 17.62 47.13
CA ASN A 3 16.81 17.66 46.27
C ASN A 3 17.27 17.83 44.81
N LYS A 4 17.34 16.73 44.05
CA LYS A 4 17.62 16.79 42.61
C LYS A 4 16.43 17.44 41.89
N GLN A 5 16.57 18.71 41.54
CA GLN A 5 15.66 19.39 40.61
C GLN A 5 15.65 18.60 39.29
N ARG A 6 14.49 18.03 38.95
CA ARG A 6 14.26 17.42 37.64
C ARG A 6 14.23 18.54 36.60
N ALA A 7 15.04 18.40 35.55
CA ALA A 7 14.99 19.28 34.38
C ALA A 7 13.55 19.38 33.85
N PRO A 8 13.13 20.57 33.35
CA PRO A 8 11.79 20.75 32.80
C PRO A 8 11.57 19.78 31.64
N ARG A 9 10.46 19.03 31.68
CA ARG A 9 10.05 18.17 30.56
C ARG A 9 9.78 19.07 29.36
N ASP A 10 10.38 18.75 28.22
CA ASP A 10 10.04 19.41 26.96
C ASP A 10 8.52 19.43 26.75
N PRO A 11 7.93 20.59 26.42
CA PRO A 11 6.50 20.71 26.27
C PRO A 11 6.02 19.80 25.13
N LYS A 12 5.25 18.77 25.50
CA LYS A 12 4.73 17.72 24.63
C LYS A 12 4.15 18.31 23.34
N LEU A 13 4.60 17.77 22.20
CA LEU A 13 4.11 18.20 20.89
C LEU A 13 2.58 18.03 20.80
N PRO A 14 1.83 19.04 20.31
CA PRO A 14 0.39 18.93 20.11
C PRO A 14 0.04 17.74 19.22
N LYS A 15 -1.06 17.04 19.56
CA LYS A 15 -1.58 15.92 18.77
C LYS A 15 -2.42 16.43 17.61
N LEU A 16 -2.35 15.74 16.47
CA LEU A 16 -3.26 15.97 15.35
C LEU A 16 -4.70 15.56 15.72
N PRO A 17 -5.72 16.09 15.04
CA PRO A 17 -7.07 15.58 15.13
C PRO A 17 -7.13 14.08 14.81
N LYS A 18 -7.96 13.33 15.53
CA LYS A 18 -7.97 11.85 15.52
C LYS A 18 -8.16 11.25 14.13
N LEU A 19 -8.99 11.88 13.27
CA LEU A 19 -9.25 11.38 11.91
C LEU A 19 -8.02 11.55 11.01
N LEU A 20 -7.36 12.71 11.07
CA LEU A 20 -6.13 12.99 10.33
C LEU A 20 -4.99 12.07 10.78
N ASP A 21 -4.76 11.97 12.10
CA ASP A 21 -3.73 11.10 12.69
C ASP A 21 -3.91 9.65 12.24
N ARG A 22 -5.15 9.14 12.31
CA ARG A 22 -5.49 7.79 11.86
C ARG A 22 -5.28 7.61 10.36
N LYS A 23 -5.60 8.61 9.53
CA LYS A 23 -5.42 8.55 8.08
C LYS A 23 -3.95 8.45 7.72
N ILE A 24 -3.10 9.29 8.31
CA ILE A 24 -1.63 9.24 8.17
C ILE A 24 -1.08 7.93 8.70
N TYR A 25 -1.52 7.46 9.87
CA TYR A 25 -1.09 6.17 10.42
C TYR A 25 -1.38 5.02 9.44
N LYS A 26 -2.59 4.99 8.86
CA LYS A 26 -3.04 3.93 7.93
C LYS A 26 -2.30 3.92 6.59
N THR A 27 -1.53 4.95 6.22
CA THR A 27 -0.77 4.94 4.95
C THR A 27 0.38 3.94 4.98
N GLY A 28 0.95 3.69 6.17
CA GLY A 28 1.97 2.66 6.40
C GLY A 28 1.43 1.22 6.43
N GLN A 29 0.16 1.01 6.06
CA GLN A 29 -0.48 -0.31 6.03
C GLN A 29 -0.86 -0.70 4.59
N THR A 30 -0.85 -2.01 4.30
CA THR A 30 -1.37 -2.59 3.05
C THR A 30 -2.90 -2.62 3.04
N ARG A 31 -3.49 -2.77 1.85
CA ARG A 31 -4.95 -2.87 1.63
C ARG A 31 -5.23 -3.74 0.40
N GLY A 32 -6.48 -4.20 0.27
CA GLY A 32 -6.94 -4.89 -0.94
C GLY A 32 -6.48 -6.34 -1.00
N ALA A 33 -6.34 -6.98 0.17
CA ALA A 33 -6.27 -8.43 0.26
C ALA A 33 -7.66 -8.98 0.60
N ASP A 34 -8.19 -9.82 -0.27
CA ASP A 34 -9.47 -10.50 -0.08
C ASP A 34 -9.31 -11.77 0.76
N ASP A 35 -10.44 -12.30 1.23
CA ASP A 35 -10.48 -13.50 2.07
C ASP A 35 -9.92 -14.75 1.38
N ASP A 36 -9.83 -14.70 0.06
CA ASP A 36 -9.49 -15.78 -0.85
C ASP A 36 -8.05 -15.71 -1.34
N GLU A 37 -7.32 -14.68 -0.95
CA GLU A 37 -5.93 -14.50 -1.30
C GLU A 37 -5.00 -15.04 -0.20
N ILE A 38 -3.73 -15.22 -0.54
CA ILE A 38 -2.68 -15.54 0.41
C ILE A 38 -2.17 -14.28 1.17
N PHE A 39 -2.55 -13.09 0.74
CA PHE A 39 -2.02 -11.84 1.30
C PHE A 39 -2.71 -11.44 2.61
N GLN A 40 -1.97 -10.70 3.44
CA GLN A 40 -2.48 -10.12 4.68
C GLN A 40 -3.14 -8.77 4.42
N ASN A 41 -4.35 -8.58 4.96
CA ASN A 41 -5.05 -7.31 4.89
C ASN A 41 -4.73 -6.42 6.11
N ARG A 42 -4.54 -5.12 5.87
CA ARG A 42 -4.35 -4.08 6.91
C ARG A 42 -3.16 -4.32 7.86
N VAL A 43 -2.09 -4.92 7.36
CA VAL A 43 -0.82 -5.08 8.10
C VAL A 43 0.17 -4.00 7.72
N ALA A 44 1.24 -3.82 8.50
CA ALA A 44 2.29 -2.86 8.17
C ALA A 44 3.00 -3.26 6.86
N ARG A 45 3.44 -2.26 6.09
CA ARG A 45 4.16 -2.47 4.81
C ARG A 45 5.57 -3.05 4.97
N ASN A 46 6.07 -3.19 6.18
CA ASN A 46 7.31 -3.91 6.48
C ASN A 46 7.06 -5.33 7.00
N SER A 47 5.85 -5.88 6.79
CA SER A 47 5.51 -7.28 7.07
C SER A 47 6.27 -8.26 6.18
N THR A 48 6.20 -9.55 6.50
CA THR A 48 6.78 -10.63 5.68
C THR A 48 6.37 -10.46 4.23
N VAL A 49 7.36 -10.54 3.33
CA VAL A 49 7.16 -10.26 1.91
C VAL A 49 6.96 -11.56 1.13
N LEU A 50 5.91 -11.65 0.31
CA LEU A 50 5.69 -12.78 -0.60
C LEU A 50 6.26 -12.45 -1.97
N ILE A 51 7.14 -13.31 -2.47
CA ILE A 51 7.92 -13.08 -3.69
C ILE A 51 7.68 -14.26 -4.65
N PRO A 52 6.99 -14.06 -5.77
CA PRO A 52 6.90 -15.11 -6.78
C PRO A 52 8.30 -15.40 -7.35
N TYR A 53 8.64 -16.68 -7.49
CA TYR A 53 10.00 -17.13 -7.81
C TYR A 53 10.49 -16.63 -9.17
N GLU A 54 9.59 -16.41 -10.13
CA GLU A 54 9.92 -15.84 -11.43
C GLU A 54 10.59 -14.46 -11.32
N TYR A 55 10.29 -13.70 -10.26
CA TYR A 55 10.93 -12.41 -9.97
C TYR A 55 12.22 -12.54 -9.16
N TRP A 56 12.52 -13.71 -8.62
CA TRP A 56 13.76 -13.95 -7.87
C TRP A 56 15.01 -13.75 -8.75
N LYS A 57 14.87 -13.97 -10.06
CA LYS A 57 15.93 -13.80 -11.06
C LYS A 57 16.14 -12.35 -11.50
N SER A 58 15.30 -11.40 -11.06
CA SER A 58 15.45 -10.00 -11.43
C SER A 58 16.59 -9.34 -10.64
N ALA A 59 17.37 -8.47 -11.29
CA ALA A 59 18.66 -7.95 -10.79
C ALA A 59 18.58 -7.10 -9.49
N SER A 60 17.40 -6.85 -8.93
CA SER A 60 17.26 -6.23 -7.61
C SER A 60 15.91 -6.58 -6.97
N ILE A 61 15.87 -7.72 -6.27
CA ILE A 61 14.70 -8.10 -5.45
C ILE A 61 14.56 -7.27 -4.18
N TYR A 62 15.53 -6.41 -3.86
CA TYR A 62 15.48 -5.55 -2.68
C TYR A 62 15.25 -4.09 -3.08
N PRO A 63 14.62 -3.29 -2.21
CA PRO A 63 14.56 -1.85 -2.40
C PRO A 63 15.96 -1.22 -2.49
N GLU A 64 16.06 -0.09 -3.17
CA GLU A 64 17.29 0.67 -3.29
C GLU A 64 17.90 0.98 -1.91
N GLY A 65 19.17 0.58 -1.72
CA GLY A 65 19.89 0.76 -0.46
C GLY A 65 19.55 -0.27 0.62
N GLU A 66 18.71 -1.26 0.35
CA GLU A 66 18.40 -2.37 1.25
C GLU A 66 18.97 -3.69 0.71
N THR A 67 19.37 -4.59 1.61
CA THR A 67 19.87 -5.95 1.27
C THR A 67 18.99 -7.06 1.84
N THR A 68 17.89 -6.70 2.52
CA THR A 68 16.97 -7.63 3.17
C THR A 68 15.61 -6.96 3.39
N PHE A 69 14.61 -7.75 3.75
CA PHE A 69 13.31 -7.27 4.24
C PHE A 69 13.27 -7.34 5.77
N GLU A 70 12.78 -6.28 6.42
CA GLU A 70 12.77 -6.17 7.89
C GLU A 70 12.12 -7.36 8.63
N ARG A 71 11.16 -8.04 8.00
CA ARG A 71 10.48 -9.24 8.55
C ARG A 71 10.59 -10.47 7.66
N GLY A 72 11.66 -10.52 6.86
CA GLY A 72 11.96 -11.62 5.97
C GLY A 72 10.98 -11.73 4.79
N PHE A 73 11.08 -12.85 4.10
CA PHE A 73 10.32 -13.14 2.89
C PHE A 73 9.89 -14.61 2.86
N ILE A 74 8.96 -14.92 1.96
CA ILE A 74 8.60 -16.27 1.53
C ILE A 74 8.60 -16.27 0.00
N ALA A 75 9.44 -17.11 -0.60
CA ALA A 75 9.42 -17.34 -2.04
C ALA A 75 8.25 -18.28 -2.41
N LEU A 76 7.49 -17.92 -3.44
CA LEU A 76 6.34 -18.70 -3.92
C LEU A 76 6.65 -19.30 -5.29
N PHE A 77 6.54 -20.62 -5.41
CA PHE A 77 6.72 -21.34 -6.65
C PHE A 77 5.37 -21.80 -7.17
N SER A 78 5.09 -21.64 -8.46
CA SER A 78 3.98 -22.40 -9.06
C SER A 78 4.31 -23.89 -9.03
N PRO A 79 3.31 -24.78 -8.96
CA PRO A 79 3.55 -26.22 -8.99
C PRO A 79 4.31 -26.66 -10.24
N GLU A 80 3.93 -26.19 -11.43
CA GLU A 80 4.68 -26.41 -12.67
C GLU A 80 6.15 -26.01 -12.53
N THR A 81 6.44 -24.80 -12.02
CA THR A 81 7.83 -24.34 -11.83
C THR A 81 8.60 -25.28 -10.90
N TYR A 82 7.99 -25.72 -9.80
CA TYR A 82 8.68 -26.57 -8.84
C TYR A 82 8.90 -27.99 -9.37
N PHE A 83 7.87 -28.64 -9.92
CA PHE A 83 7.96 -30.05 -10.31
C PHE A 83 8.56 -30.29 -11.69
N GLU A 84 8.43 -29.35 -12.62
CA GLU A 84 8.88 -29.54 -14.01
C GLU A 84 10.27 -28.94 -14.28
N THR A 85 10.76 -28.05 -13.41
CA THR A 85 12.11 -27.48 -13.59
C THR A 85 13.19 -28.50 -13.20
N PRO A 86 14.09 -28.91 -14.13
CA PRO A 86 15.19 -29.78 -13.78
C PRO A 86 16.09 -29.15 -12.72
N ASP A 87 16.55 -29.95 -11.76
CA ASP A 87 17.44 -29.54 -10.67
C ASP A 87 16.93 -28.37 -9.84
N ILE A 88 15.61 -28.26 -9.66
CA ILE A 88 15.00 -27.12 -8.94
C ILE A 88 15.58 -26.92 -7.54
N GLU A 89 15.83 -28.00 -6.79
CA GLU A 89 16.36 -27.94 -5.43
C GLU A 89 17.77 -27.32 -5.40
N GLN A 90 18.60 -27.63 -6.40
CA GLN A 90 19.93 -27.04 -6.52
C GLN A 90 19.83 -25.56 -6.88
N LYS A 91 18.93 -25.20 -7.81
CA LYS A 91 18.67 -23.80 -8.18
C LYS A 91 18.13 -23.00 -7.00
N MET A 92 17.29 -23.61 -6.16
CA MET A 92 16.80 -23.01 -4.92
C MET A 92 17.95 -22.79 -3.94
N ALA A 93 18.77 -23.81 -3.68
CA ALA A 93 19.89 -23.72 -2.76
C ALA A 93 20.91 -22.65 -3.15
N VAL A 94 21.25 -22.51 -4.44
CA VAL A 94 22.12 -21.43 -4.96
C VAL A 94 21.56 -20.05 -4.66
N ASN A 95 20.23 -19.91 -4.58
CA ASN A 95 19.52 -18.68 -4.27
C ASN A 95 19.21 -18.53 -2.77
N GLY A 96 19.74 -19.42 -1.91
CA GLY A 96 19.46 -19.43 -0.48
C GLY A 96 18.01 -19.78 -0.16
N LEU A 97 17.30 -20.46 -1.06
CA LEU A 97 15.92 -20.90 -0.90
C LEU A 97 15.86 -22.37 -0.52
N LYS A 98 14.95 -22.71 0.39
CA LYS A 98 14.67 -24.08 0.81
C LYS A 98 13.18 -24.26 1.10
N LEU A 99 12.60 -25.30 0.50
CA LEU A 99 11.19 -25.62 0.65
C LEU A 99 10.84 -25.87 2.13
N GLY A 100 9.77 -25.23 2.59
CA GLY A 100 9.30 -25.30 3.98
C GLY A 100 10.09 -24.46 5.00
N GLU A 101 11.21 -23.84 4.60
CA GLU A 101 11.96 -22.90 5.45
C GLU A 101 11.70 -21.44 5.07
N ASN A 102 11.92 -21.08 3.81
CA ASN A 102 11.68 -19.73 3.28
C ASN A 102 11.07 -19.77 1.86
N ALA A 103 10.67 -20.95 1.39
CA ALA A 103 9.99 -21.15 0.12
C ALA A 103 8.78 -22.08 0.28
N LEU A 104 7.74 -21.84 -0.50
CA LEU A 104 6.52 -22.66 -0.58
C LEU A 104 6.13 -22.92 -2.04
N VAL A 105 5.51 -24.07 -2.29
CA VAL A 105 4.73 -24.28 -3.52
C VAL A 105 3.32 -23.70 -3.32
N PHE A 106 2.91 -22.80 -4.21
CA PHE A 106 1.63 -22.09 -4.13
C PHE A 106 0.65 -22.57 -5.20
N TYR A 107 -0.39 -23.28 -4.78
CA TYR A 107 -1.42 -23.82 -5.66
C TYR A 107 -2.55 -22.81 -5.88
N GLU A 108 -2.71 -22.33 -7.11
CA GLU A 108 -3.75 -21.37 -7.50
C GLU A 108 -4.78 -21.97 -8.46
N THR A 109 -4.39 -22.97 -9.26
CA THR A 109 -5.28 -23.57 -10.26
C THR A 109 -5.71 -24.99 -9.91
N ARG A 110 -6.85 -25.41 -10.47
CA ARG A 110 -7.35 -26.79 -10.33
C ARG A 110 -6.46 -27.79 -11.08
N SER A 111 -5.87 -27.36 -12.19
CA SER A 111 -4.96 -28.18 -12.99
C SER A 111 -3.74 -28.56 -12.15
N ASP A 112 -3.10 -27.56 -11.55
CA ASP A 112 -1.93 -27.76 -10.69
C ASP A 112 -2.24 -28.69 -9.52
N TRP A 113 -3.38 -28.48 -8.85
CA TRP A 113 -3.79 -29.32 -7.72
C TRP A 113 -3.96 -30.79 -8.12
N ARG A 114 -4.44 -31.07 -9.34
CA ARG A 114 -4.64 -32.45 -9.82
C ARG A 114 -3.33 -33.10 -10.24
N ASN A 115 -2.51 -32.39 -10.99
CA ASN A 115 -1.26 -32.92 -11.55
C ASN A 115 -0.18 -33.08 -10.48
N TYR A 116 -0.19 -32.20 -9.49
CA TYR A 116 0.85 -32.09 -8.47
C TYR A 116 0.24 -32.17 -7.06
N ASN A 117 -0.70 -33.09 -6.83
CA ASN A 117 -1.45 -33.10 -5.57
C ASN A 117 -0.51 -33.26 -4.34
N PRO A 118 -0.44 -32.28 -3.42
CA PRO A 118 0.48 -32.33 -2.28
C PRO A 118 0.12 -33.43 -1.27
N ASP A 119 -1.14 -33.88 -1.23
CA ASP A 119 -1.57 -34.97 -0.36
C ASP A 119 -0.91 -36.31 -0.76
N ASN A 120 -0.72 -36.53 -2.07
CA ASN A 120 -0.01 -37.72 -2.59
C ASN A 120 1.48 -37.71 -2.25
N LEU A 121 2.05 -36.53 -1.95
CA LEU A 121 3.44 -36.34 -1.57
C LEU A 121 3.66 -36.39 -0.06
N GLY A 122 2.60 -36.52 0.74
CA GLY A 122 2.67 -36.47 2.20
C GLY A 122 3.05 -35.10 2.74
N TRP A 123 2.86 -34.03 1.97
CA TRP A 123 3.22 -32.67 2.36
C TRP A 123 2.18 -32.06 3.30
N THR A 124 2.63 -31.14 4.15
CA THR A 124 1.77 -30.34 5.02
C THR A 124 1.72 -28.89 4.56
N TYR A 125 0.60 -28.21 4.85
CA TYR A 125 0.45 -26.80 4.51
C TYR A 125 1.09 -25.88 5.56
N ALA A 126 1.69 -24.79 5.11
CA ALA A 126 2.36 -23.82 5.97
C ALA A 126 1.38 -22.93 6.76
N ASN A 127 1.78 -22.54 7.98
CA ASN A 127 1.03 -21.58 8.82
C ASN A 127 1.91 -20.56 9.56
N ARG A 128 3.23 -20.62 9.40
CA ARG A 128 4.16 -19.64 9.97
C ARG A 128 4.69 -18.70 8.90
N ARG A 129 4.95 -17.45 9.30
CA ARG A 129 5.46 -16.39 8.40
C ARG A 129 6.98 -16.20 8.49
N SER A 130 7.61 -16.95 9.38
CA SER A 130 9.05 -16.96 9.61
C SER A 130 9.53 -18.39 9.62
N ALA A 131 10.75 -18.61 9.11
CA ALA A 131 11.35 -19.93 9.04
C ALA A 131 11.40 -20.61 10.43
N PRO A 132 11.13 -21.93 10.51
CA PRO A 132 10.51 -22.76 9.48
C PRO A 132 9.00 -22.42 9.31
N LEU A 133 8.47 -22.61 8.11
CA LEU A 133 7.09 -22.22 7.74
C LEU A 133 6.01 -23.22 8.22
N ASP A 134 6.44 -24.35 8.78
CA ASP A 134 5.62 -25.49 9.23
C ASP A 134 4.81 -26.17 8.12
N GLY A 135 5.33 -26.15 6.89
CA GLY A 135 4.76 -26.87 5.76
C GLY A 135 5.41 -26.48 4.44
N GLN A 136 5.22 -27.30 3.43
CA GLN A 136 5.84 -27.15 2.10
C GLN A 136 4.97 -26.36 1.12
N TYR A 137 3.66 -26.29 1.36
CA TYR A 137 2.75 -25.68 0.41
C TYR A 137 1.67 -24.79 1.03
N VAL A 138 0.99 -24.06 0.16
CA VAL A 138 -0.19 -23.26 0.45
C VAL A 138 -1.12 -23.29 -0.76
N ALA A 139 -2.43 -23.21 -0.55
CA ALA A 139 -3.40 -23.33 -1.64
C ALA A 139 -4.51 -22.27 -1.56
N ARG A 140 -4.82 -21.66 -2.70
CA ARG A 140 -5.95 -20.76 -2.95
C ARG A 140 -6.58 -21.10 -4.31
N VAL A 141 -7.16 -22.29 -4.41
CA VAL A 141 -7.79 -22.76 -5.66
C VAL A 141 -9.27 -22.43 -5.64
N SER A 142 -9.71 -21.62 -6.59
CA SER A 142 -11.12 -21.24 -6.77
C SER A 142 -12.04 -22.44 -6.99
N ALA A 143 -13.31 -22.27 -6.62
CA ALA A 143 -14.34 -23.25 -6.95
C ALA A 143 -14.62 -23.26 -8.46
N THR A 144 -15.02 -24.41 -8.98
CA THR A 144 -15.44 -24.56 -10.39
C THR A 144 -16.81 -25.22 -10.44
N THR A 145 -17.77 -24.59 -11.11
CA THR A 145 -19.15 -25.10 -11.23
C THR A 145 -19.31 -26.22 -12.25
N ALA A 146 -18.26 -26.55 -13.01
CA ALA A 146 -18.32 -27.46 -14.15
C ALA A 146 -18.17 -28.96 -13.79
N ILE A 147 -17.78 -29.31 -12.56
CA ILE A 147 -17.43 -30.70 -12.18
C ILE A 147 -17.87 -30.96 -10.73
N ASP A 148 -18.42 -32.14 -10.44
CA ASP A 148 -18.64 -32.64 -9.08
C ASP A 148 -17.31 -32.68 -8.28
N GLY A 149 -17.34 -32.20 -7.04
CA GLY A 149 -16.12 -32.02 -6.23
C GLY A 149 -15.28 -30.78 -6.61
N GLY A 150 -15.86 -29.84 -7.37
CA GLY A 150 -15.26 -28.53 -7.69
C GLY A 150 -15.20 -27.54 -6.53
N GLU A 151 -15.30 -27.99 -5.28
CA GLU A 151 -15.24 -27.13 -4.11
C GLU A 151 -13.90 -26.41 -4.02
N LYS A 152 -13.95 -25.20 -3.45
CA LYS A 152 -12.78 -24.36 -3.24
C LYS A 152 -11.76 -25.04 -2.33
N ILE A 153 -10.48 -24.93 -2.68
CA ILE A 153 -9.40 -25.49 -1.87
C ILE A 153 -8.62 -24.34 -1.25
N ILE A 154 -8.75 -24.18 0.07
CA ILE A 154 -8.03 -23.19 0.86
C ILE A 154 -7.24 -23.92 1.94
N ARG A 155 -5.92 -23.95 1.81
CA ARG A 155 -5.00 -24.56 2.78
C ARG A 155 -3.91 -23.57 3.19
N GLY A 156 -3.53 -23.57 4.46
CA GLY A 156 -2.52 -22.67 5.03
C GLY A 156 -3.00 -21.24 5.24
N TYR A 157 -2.62 -20.64 6.36
CA TYR A 157 -2.90 -19.23 6.72
C TYR A 157 -4.39 -18.88 6.68
N THR A 158 -5.25 -19.76 7.21
CA THR A 158 -6.72 -19.59 7.18
C THR A 158 -7.32 -19.19 8.53
N SER A 159 -6.63 -19.48 9.64
CA SER A 159 -7.16 -19.14 10.97
C SER A 159 -7.05 -17.64 11.23
N LYS A 160 -8.00 -17.03 11.96
CA LYS A 160 -8.02 -15.59 12.25
C LYS A 160 -6.65 -14.99 12.68
N PRO A 161 -5.86 -15.59 13.59
CA PRO A 161 -4.56 -15.04 13.97
C PRO A 161 -3.48 -15.22 12.89
N THR A 162 -3.61 -16.23 12.01
CA THR A 162 -2.63 -16.55 10.97
C THR A 162 -3.10 -16.20 9.56
N LYS A 163 -4.23 -15.50 9.42
CA LYS A 163 -4.80 -15.19 8.11
C LYS A 163 -3.82 -14.40 7.25
N GLY A 164 -3.55 -14.93 6.06
CA GLY A 164 -2.57 -14.42 5.11
C GLY A 164 -1.11 -14.64 5.55
N ALA A 165 -0.24 -14.94 4.58
CA ALA A 165 1.17 -15.27 4.80
C ALA A 165 2.09 -14.04 4.80
N GLY A 166 1.71 -12.97 4.11
CA GLY A 166 2.52 -11.76 4.00
C GLY A 166 1.91 -10.70 3.10
N ILE A 167 2.71 -9.74 2.66
CA ILE A 167 2.32 -8.67 1.74
C ILE A 167 2.88 -8.93 0.34
N ARG A 168 2.35 -8.27 -0.69
CA ARG A 168 2.92 -8.35 -2.04
C ARG A 168 4.27 -7.61 -2.05
N VAL A 169 5.27 -8.13 -2.76
CA VAL A 169 6.62 -7.54 -2.79
C VAL A 169 6.66 -6.06 -3.16
N TYR A 170 5.85 -5.63 -4.11
CA TYR A 170 5.78 -4.23 -4.54
C TYR A 170 5.08 -3.30 -3.54
N GLU A 171 4.42 -3.84 -2.50
CA GLU A 171 3.82 -3.04 -1.44
C GLU A 171 4.80 -2.67 -0.33
N TYR A 172 5.98 -3.31 -0.31
CA TYR A 172 6.95 -3.20 0.77
C TYR A 172 7.49 -1.77 0.90
N ALA A 173 7.63 -1.34 2.15
CA ALA A 173 8.40 -0.18 2.54
C ALA A 173 8.96 -0.43 3.95
N SER A 174 10.25 -0.16 4.15
CA SER A 174 10.88 -0.26 5.46
C SER A 174 10.27 0.73 6.46
N SER A 175 10.45 0.45 7.75
CA SER A 175 9.98 1.31 8.84
C SER A 175 10.49 2.74 8.73
N VAL A 176 11.72 2.92 8.25
CA VAL A 176 12.34 4.22 7.97
C VAL A 176 11.60 4.96 6.87
N ILE A 177 11.33 4.28 5.74
CA ILE A 177 10.59 4.85 4.62
C ILE A 177 9.15 5.18 5.04
N ILE A 178 8.45 4.28 5.74
CA ILE A 178 7.11 4.52 6.27
C ILE A 178 7.09 5.79 7.15
N LYS A 179 8.10 5.97 8.01
CA LYS A 179 8.21 7.17 8.86
C LYS A 179 8.38 8.43 8.02
N LYS A 180 9.26 8.41 7.02
CA LYS A 180 9.46 9.55 6.09
C LYS A 180 8.19 9.87 5.29
N CYS A 181 7.50 8.85 4.78
CA CYS A 181 6.22 9.01 4.08
C CYS A 181 5.17 9.70 4.96
N ARG A 182 5.00 9.22 6.21
CA ARG A 182 4.06 9.84 7.16
C ARG A 182 4.42 11.30 7.44
N LEU A 183 5.71 11.58 7.59
CA LEU A 183 6.20 12.93 7.89
C LEU A 183 5.92 13.89 6.72
N GLN A 184 6.22 13.50 5.48
CA GLN A 184 5.94 14.30 4.29
C GLN A 184 4.44 14.45 4.02
N LEU A 185 3.65 13.39 4.19
CA LEU A 185 2.19 13.45 4.05
C LEU A 185 1.55 14.41 5.07
N GLU A 186 2.07 14.47 6.30
CA GLU A 186 1.65 15.48 7.26
C GLU A 186 2.03 16.90 6.79
N ALA A 187 3.21 17.08 6.20
CA ALA A 187 3.62 18.37 5.65
C ALA A 187 2.70 18.82 4.50
N LEU A 188 2.35 17.90 3.60
CA LEU A 188 1.36 18.15 2.55
C LEU A 188 -0.02 18.51 3.13
N PHE A 189 -0.42 17.92 4.26
CA PHE A 189 -1.63 18.39 4.95
C PHE A 189 -1.48 19.85 5.40
N TRP A 190 -0.36 20.23 6.00
CA TRP A 190 -0.11 21.60 6.46
C TRP A 190 0.05 22.66 5.35
N LEU A 191 0.29 22.21 4.12
CA LEU A 191 0.32 23.01 2.89
C LEU A 191 -1.06 23.12 2.20
N CYS A 192 -2.11 22.49 2.73
CA CYS A 192 -3.48 22.75 2.24
C CYS A 192 -3.89 24.20 2.56
N LYS A 193 -4.71 24.81 1.70
CA LYS A 193 -5.03 26.25 1.71
C LYS A 193 -5.62 26.78 3.04
N ASP A 194 -6.31 25.93 3.77
CA ASP A 194 -7.11 26.25 4.97
C ASP A 194 -6.73 25.38 6.19
N ALA A 195 -5.57 24.73 6.16
CA ALA A 195 -5.19 23.70 7.16
C ALA A 195 -5.30 24.18 8.62
N LEU A 196 -4.86 25.41 8.93
CA LEU A 196 -4.89 25.95 10.29
C LEU A 196 -6.32 26.23 10.78
N GLU A 197 -7.17 26.78 9.92
CA GLU A 197 -8.57 27.05 10.22
C GLU A 197 -9.30 25.73 10.49
N VAL A 198 -9.15 24.76 9.59
CA VAL A 198 -9.82 23.46 9.68
C VAL A 198 -9.42 22.71 10.95
N VAL A 199 -8.12 22.60 11.28
CA VAL A 199 -7.74 21.88 12.51
C VAL A 199 -8.17 22.59 13.79
N THR A 200 -8.31 23.93 13.74
CA THR A 200 -8.84 24.71 14.86
C THR A 200 -10.32 24.43 15.06
N ALA A 201 -11.10 24.38 13.97
CA ALA A 201 -12.50 23.94 14.01
C ALA A 201 -12.65 22.48 14.50
N GLN A 202 -11.63 21.63 14.27
CA GLN A 202 -11.55 20.26 14.77
C GLN A 202 -10.97 20.16 16.21
N GLY A 203 -10.81 21.28 16.92
CA GLY A 203 -10.50 21.33 18.35
C GLY A 203 -9.03 21.52 18.72
N MET A 204 -8.13 21.78 17.77
CA MET A 204 -6.78 22.25 18.11
C MET A 204 -6.81 23.73 18.51
N THR A 205 -5.92 24.15 19.42
CA THR A 205 -5.66 25.58 19.61
C THR A 205 -4.79 26.10 18.47
N VAL A 206 -4.96 27.37 18.09
CA VAL A 206 -4.14 28.01 17.04
C VAL A 206 -2.65 27.89 17.34
N SER A 207 -2.23 28.20 18.57
CA SER A 207 -0.83 28.06 19.01
C SER A 207 -0.34 26.60 18.91
N GLY A 208 -1.19 25.62 19.25
CA GLY A 208 -0.86 24.21 19.12
C GLY A 208 -0.71 23.75 17.67
N ALA A 209 -1.61 24.20 16.79
CA ALA A 209 -1.55 23.91 15.35
C ALA A 209 -0.29 24.50 14.72
N THR A 210 0.00 25.78 14.99
CA THR A 210 1.21 26.44 14.49
C THR A 210 2.48 25.75 14.98
N LYS A 211 2.55 25.38 16.28
CA LYS A 211 3.70 24.64 16.82
C LYS A 211 3.88 23.28 16.16
N ARG A 212 2.78 22.56 15.87
CA ARG A 212 2.84 21.26 15.19
C ARG A 212 3.29 21.39 13.73
N LYS A 213 2.73 22.35 12.99
CA LYS A 213 3.12 22.69 11.62
C LYS A 213 4.61 23.02 11.54
N GLU A 214 5.09 23.90 12.40
CA GLU A 214 6.50 24.30 12.41
C GLU A 214 7.44 23.16 12.79
N HIS A 215 7.05 22.34 13.78
CA HIS A 215 7.82 21.13 14.11
C HIS A 215 7.90 20.16 12.92
N ASN A 216 6.77 19.86 12.26
CA ASN A 216 6.73 18.98 11.11
C ASN A 216 7.56 19.51 9.93
N LYS A 217 7.47 20.82 9.65
CA LYS A 217 8.30 21.49 8.64
C LYS A 217 9.78 21.31 8.92
N ASN A 218 10.23 21.58 10.14
CA ASN A 218 11.64 21.44 10.53
C ASN A 218 12.15 20.00 10.38
N GLU A 219 11.35 19.01 10.79
CA GLU A 219 11.71 17.59 10.62
C GLU A 219 11.77 17.18 9.15
N CYS A 220 10.87 17.71 8.31
CA CYS A 220 10.92 17.49 6.86
C CYS A 220 12.15 18.12 6.22
N MET A 221 12.52 19.34 6.62
CA MET A 221 13.72 20.01 6.11
C MET A 221 14.99 19.22 6.46
N LYS A 222 15.13 18.74 7.71
CA LYS A 222 16.25 17.88 8.12
C LYS A 222 16.33 16.58 7.32
N SER A 223 15.20 16.08 6.86
CA SER A 223 15.09 14.81 6.13
C SER A 223 15.04 14.99 4.60
N THR A 224 15.18 16.23 4.09
CA THR A 224 15.03 16.58 2.66
C THR A 224 13.70 16.06 2.09
N LEU A 225 12.58 16.38 2.75
CA LEU A 225 11.22 15.95 2.37
C LEU A 225 10.31 17.09 1.90
N LEU A 226 10.83 18.32 1.81
CA LEU A 226 10.11 19.53 1.41
C LEU A 226 10.85 20.27 0.27
N ASP A 227 11.47 19.53 -0.64
CA ASP A 227 11.97 20.12 -1.88
C ASP A 227 10.79 20.56 -2.75
N MET A 228 10.54 21.87 -2.82
CA MET A 228 9.38 22.43 -3.51
C MET A 228 9.39 22.15 -5.02
N ASN A 229 10.56 22.11 -5.66
CA ASN A 229 10.66 21.82 -7.09
C ASN A 229 10.25 20.37 -7.33
N GLN A 230 10.77 19.44 -6.53
CA GLN A 230 10.43 18.02 -6.64
C GLN A 230 8.94 17.76 -6.33
N LEU A 231 8.37 18.46 -5.34
CA LEU A 231 6.95 18.37 -5.03
C LEU A 231 6.06 18.89 -6.18
N GLN A 232 6.48 19.98 -6.84
CA GLN A 232 5.76 20.54 -7.99
C GLN A 232 5.85 19.60 -9.21
N ASP A 233 7.05 19.11 -9.53
CA ASP A 233 7.27 18.16 -10.64
C ASP A 233 6.45 16.88 -10.47
N LYS A 234 6.31 16.41 -9.23
CA LYS A 234 5.51 15.23 -8.88
C LYS A 234 4.02 15.52 -8.68
N ARG A 235 3.55 16.72 -9.01
CA ARG A 235 2.14 17.14 -8.91
C ARG A 235 1.56 17.05 -7.49
N LEU A 236 2.39 17.19 -6.47
CA LEU A 236 1.98 17.13 -5.06
C LEU A 236 1.56 18.50 -4.53
N VAL A 237 2.14 19.57 -5.08
CA VAL A 237 1.80 20.95 -4.75
C VAL A 237 1.69 21.80 -6.01
N SER A 238 0.88 22.85 -5.96
CA SER A 238 0.70 23.82 -7.03
C SER A 238 1.94 24.72 -7.18
N LYS A 239 1.95 25.56 -8.22
CA LYS A 239 2.98 26.60 -8.40
C LYS A 239 3.08 27.56 -7.21
N ASN A 240 1.98 27.73 -6.47
CA ASN A 240 1.91 28.57 -5.27
C ASN A 240 2.36 27.84 -4.00
N GLY A 241 2.72 26.55 -4.10
CA GLY A 241 3.13 25.73 -2.96
C GLY A 241 1.97 25.15 -2.13
N THR A 242 0.74 25.25 -2.62
CA THR A 242 -0.44 24.65 -1.98
C THR A 242 -0.56 23.18 -2.38
N THR A 243 -0.86 22.28 -1.45
CA THR A 243 -1.12 20.87 -1.80
C THR A 243 -2.27 20.75 -2.79
N MET A 244 -2.10 19.91 -3.81
CA MET A 244 -3.10 19.71 -4.87
C MET A 244 -3.34 18.24 -5.16
N CYS A 245 -4.49 17.96 -5.78
CA CYS A 245 -4.80 16.62 -6.27
C CYS A 245 -3.92 16.28 -7.49
N PRO A 246 -3.18 15.17 -7.50
CA PRO A 246 -2.25 14.87 -8.59
C PRO A 246 -2.88 14.68 -9.98
N LEU A 247 -4.16 14.28 -10.02
CA LEU A 247 -4.89 14.06 -11.26
C LEU A 247 -5.57 15.34 -11.77
N CYS A 248 -6.51 15.91 -10.99
CA CYS A 248 -7.30 17.06 -11.42
C CYS A 248 -6.61 18.42 -11.19
N LEU A 249 -5.47 18.44 -10.48
CA LEU A 249 -4.66 19.63 -10.19
C LEU A 249 -5.36 20.71 -9.33
N GLU A 250 -6.55 20.43 -8.82
CA GLU A 250 -7.24 21.31 -7.88
C GLU A 250 -6.51 21.37 -6.54
N GLU A 251 -6.38 22.58 -6.00
CA GLU A 251 -5.83 22.81 -4.66
C GLU A 251 -6.74 22.19 -3.59
N ILE A 252 -6.13 21.40 -2.71
CA ILE A 252 -6.81 20.63 -1.69
C ILE A 252 -7.14 21.51 -0.49
N SER A 253 -8.41 21.44 -0.09
CA SER A 253 -8.85 21.88 1.23
C SER A 253 -8.59 20.79 2.27
N ALA A 254 -8.06 21.18 3.42
CA ALA A 254 -7.88 20.31 4.58
C ALA A 254 -9.21 19.77 5.13
N ASP A 255 -10.32 20.45 4.85
CA ASP A 255 -11.66 20.03 5.26
C ASP A 255 -12.05 18.66 4.68
N GLY A 256 -11.58 18.34 3.46
CA GLY A 256 -11.81 17.04 2.81
C GLY A 256 -11.19 15.83 3.53
N PHE A 257 -10.34 16.04 4.54
CA PHE A 257 -9.82 14.99 5.42
C PHE A 257 -10.82 14.58 6.51
N PHE A 258 -11.76 15.46 6.83
CA PHE A 258 -12.75 15.29 7.89
C PHE A 258 -14.14 15.00 7.31
N ASN A 259 -14.41 15.51 6.11
CA ASN A 259 -15.71 15.37 5.45
C ASN A 259 -15.81 14.14 4.55
N ARG A 260 -17.03 13.61 4.49
CA ARG A 260 -17.39 12.41 3.70
C ARG A 260 -17.81 12.81 2.29
N VAL A 261 -17.66 11.88 1.35
CA VAL A 261 -18.15 12.09 -0.02
C VAL A 261 -19.68 12.19 0.01
N ALA A 262 -20.23 13.24 -0.59
CA ALA A 262 -21.67 13.39 -0.73
C ALA A 262 -22.22 12.23 -1.57
N GLN A 263 -23.30 11.62 -1.11
CA GLN A 263 -23.94 10.52 -1.81
C GLN A 263 -24.69 11.04 -3.03
N ALA A 264 -24.55 10.37 -4.17
CA ALA A 264 -25.38 10.66 -5.34
C ALA A 264 -26.85 10.41 -5.00
N GLU A 265 -27.71 11.37 -5.32
CA GLU A 265 -29.16 11.32 -5.08
C GLU A 265 -29.76 10.05 -5.72
N GLY A 266 -30.60 9.32 -4.97
CA GLY A 266 -31.26 8.09 -5.45
C GLY A 266 -30.52 6.76 -5.22
N ARG A 267 -29.30 6.74 -4.66
CA ARG A 267 -28.65 5.48 -4.22
C ARG A 267 -29.08 5.10 -2.80
N THR A 268 -29.40 3.83 -2.54
CA THR A 268 -29.86 3.31 -1.22
C THR A 268 -28.75 2.77 -0.31
N VAL A 269 -27.55 2.51 -0.85
CA VAL A 269 -26.42 1.97 -0.07
C VAL A 269 -25.53 3.10 0.42
N HIS A 270 -25.54 3.33 1.74
CA HIS A 270 -24.67 4.32 2.38
C HIS A 270 -23.24 3.78 2.55
N ASP A 271 -22.26 4.32 1.82
CA ASP A 271 -20.85 4.14 2.19
C ASP A 271 -20.39 5.27 3.11
N LEU A 272 -20.59 5.06 4.42
CA LEU A 272 -20.27 6.02 5.47
C LEU A 272 -18.77 6.09 5.79
N THR A 273 -17.91 5.38 5.06
CA THR A 273 -16.50 5.18 5.45
C THR A 273 -15.49 5.96 4.62
N ILE A 274 -15.94 6.60 3.54
CA ILE A 274 -15.05 7.26 2.56
C ILE A 274 -15.06 8.78 2.78
N THR A 275 -13.88 9.32 3.12
CA THR A 275 -13.62 10.77 3.13
C THR A 275 -13.34 11.27 1.72
N GLN A 276 -13.52 12.57 1.48
CA GLN A 276 -13.31 13.19 0.17
C GLN A 276 -11.87 13.05 -0.35
N LEU A 277 -10.89 12.97 0.54
CA LEU A 277 -9.47 12.82 0.18
C LEU A 277 -8.92 11.46 0.56
N ASN A 278 -8.01 10.89 -0.25
CA ASN A 278 -7.33 9.62 0.00
C ASN A 278 -5.83 9.72 -0.30
N LEU A 279 -5.08 8.74 0.21
CA LEU A 279 -3.68 8.55 -0.17
C LEU A 279 -3.61 8.25 -1.67
N PHE A 280 -2.79 9.01 -2.39
CA PHE A 280 -2.60 8.91 -3.83
C PHE A 280 -1.16 8.46 -4.12
N HIS A 281 -0.97 7.48 -5.00
CA HIS A 281 0.36 7.14 -5.53
C HIS A 281 0.54 7.87 -6.86
N ILE A 282 1.64 8.61 -7.03
CA ILE A 282 1.92 9.34 -8.26
C ILE A 282 2.28 8.36 -9.38
N ASP A 283 3.30 7.56 -9.10
CA ASP A 283 3.70 6.37 -9.85
C ASP A 283 3.08 5.14 -9.14
N GLU A 284 2.32 4.34 -9.87
CA GLU A 284 1.63 3.15 -9.36
C GLU A 284 2.60 2.08 -8.84
N LEU A 285 2.11 1.26 -7.91
CA LEU A 285 2.90 0.15 -7.36
C LEU A 285 2.96 -0.98 -8.39
N ARG A 286 4.17 -1.37 -8.79
CA ARG A 286 4.41 -2.46 -9.74
C ARG A 286 5.50 -3.38 -9.23
N LEU A 287 5.43 -4.65 -9.64
CA LEU A 287 6.52 -5.61 -9.43
C LEU A 287 7.84 -5.03 -9.96
N GLY A 288 8.91 -5.17 -9.16
CA GLY A 288 10.23 -4.57 -9.44
C GLY A 288 10.34 -3.06 -9.14
N ARG A 289 9.28 -2.40 -8.66
CA ARG A 289 9.31 -0.97 -8.28
C ARG A 289 8.72 -0.76 -6.89
N TYR A 290 9.56 -0.37 -5.93
CA TYR A 290 9.14 -0.01 -4.57
C TYR A 290 8.60 1.42 -4.53
N GLY A 291 7.33 1.58 -4.87
CA GLY A 291 6.69 2.89 -5.03
C GLY A 291 6.17 3.53 -3.73
N HIS A 292 6.10 2.82 -2.61
CA HIS A 292 5.63 3.42 -1.36
C HIS A 292 6.74 4.22 -0.66
N LYS A 293 7.09 5.38 -1.22
CA LYS A 293 8.21 6.22 -0.79
C LYS A 293 7.87 7.72 -0.84
N PRO A 294 8.64 8.59 -0.15
CA PRO A 294 8.48 10.03 -0.30
C PRO A 294 8.56 10.47 -1.76
N TYR A 295 7.88 11.58 -2.08
CA TYR A 295 7.73 12.14 -3.42
C TYR A 295 6.98 11.26 -4.41
N ASN A 296 6.52 10.08 -4.00
CA ASN A 296 5.58 9.26 -4.76
C ASN A 296 4.20 9.16 -4.09
N LEU A 297 4.03 9.76 -2.91
CA LEU A 297 2.77 9.74 -2.16
C LEU A 297 2.24 11.15 -1.99
N GLY A 298 0.95 11.31 -2.26
CA GLY A 298 0.23 12.56 -2.10
C GLY A 298 -1.16 12.38 -1.50
N TRP A 299 -1.87 13.50 -1.39
CA TRP A 299 -3.29 13.52 -1.10
C TRP A 299 -4.03 13.83 -2.40
N GLY A 300 -5.13 13.14 -2.66
CA GLY A 300 -5.95 13.41 -3.84
C GLY A 300 -7.41 13.07 -3.59
N HIS A 301 -8.27 13.61 -4.43
CA HIS A 301 -9.71 13.36 -4.36
C HIS A 301 -10.03 11.88 -4.54
N HIS A 302 -11.01 11.38 -3.79
CA HIS A 302 -11.42 9.99 -3.85
C HIS A 302 -11.83 9.57 -5.26
N HIS A 303 -12.63 10.38 -5.96
CA HIS A 303 -13.06 10.09 -7.32
C HIS A 303 -11.86 10.01 -8.29
N CYS A 304 -10.89 10.93 -8.18
CA CYS A 304 -9.67 10.92 -8.98
C CYS A 304 -8.87 9.62 -8.77
N ASN A 305 -8.78 9.19 -7.50
CA ASN A 305 -8.06 7.98 -7.13
C ASN A 305 -8.73 6.71 -7.70
N VAL A 306 -10.06 6.66 -7.65
CA VAL A 306 -10.87 5.57 -8.21
C VAL A 306 -10.67 5.46 -9.73
N VAL A 307 -10.60 6.60 -10.44
CA VAL A 307 -10.42 6.60 -11.90
C VAL A 307 -8.99 6.20 -12.29
N VAL A 308 -7.97 6.70 -11.58
CA VAL A 308 -6.57 6.38 -11.88
C VAL A 308 -6.22 4.93 -11.58
N LYS A 309 -6.63 4.44 -10.40
CA LYS A 309 -6.40 3.06 -9.93
C LYS A 309 -4.98 2.56 -10.28
N ASP A 310 -4.88 1.42 -10.97
CA ASP A 310 -3.64 0.75 -11.33
C ASP A 310 -3.09 1.20 -12.71
N SER A 311 -3.84 2.05 -13.42
CA SER A 311 -3.44 2.55 -14.75
C SER A 311 -2.34 3.60 -14.67
N GLY A 312 -2.26 4.32 -13.56
CA GLY A 312 -1.36 5.47 -13.40
C GLY A 312 -1.93 6.75 -14.01
N ILE A 313 -1.36 7.90 -13.62
CA ILE A 313 -1.89 9.23 -14.01
C ILE A 313 -1.82 9.41 -15.54
N ASP A 314 -0.69 9.14 -16.15
CA ASP A 314 -0.46 9.44 -17.57
C ASP A 314 -1.37 8.61 -18.48
N GLN A 315 -1.46 7.30 -18.24
CA GLN A 315 -2.33 6.43 -19.03
C GLN A 315 -3.81 6.79 -18.86
N THR A 316 -4.19 7.25 -17.66
CA THR A 316 -5.55 7.71 -17.39
C THR A 316 -5.87 8.98 -18.18
N LEU A 317 -4.95 9.94 -18.24
CA LEU A 317 -5.15 11.18 -19.00
C LEU A 317 -5.23 10.90 -20.52
N ILE A 318 -4.39 10.00 -21.03
CA ILE A 318 -4.45 9.55 -22.44
C ILE A 318 -5.83 8.94 -22.73
N TRP A 319 -6.28 8.02 -21.87
CA TRP A 319 -7.57 7.36 -22.03
C TRP A 319 -8.74 8.36 -21.96
N MET A 320 -8.71 9.32 -21.03
CA MET A 320 -9.73 10.37 -20.94
C MET A 320 -9.82 11.19 -22.24
N GLY A 321 -8.67 11.57 -22.81
CA GLY A 321 -8.61 12.25 -24.11
C GLY A 321 -9.26 11.42 -25.22
N GLN A 322 -8.91 10.14 -25.33
CA GLN A 322 -9.50 9.23 -26.32
C GLN A 322 -11.02 9.02 -26.15
N VAL A 323 -11.54 9.07 -24.93
CA VAL A 323 -12.98 9.01 -24.66
C VAL A 323 -13.67 10.28 -25.15
N ILE A 324 -13.09 11.44 -24.86
CA ILE A 324 -13.59 12.75 -25.34
C ILE A 324 -13.60 12.78 -26.87
N ASP A 325 -12.49 12.42 -27.51
CA ASP A 325 -12.35 12.47 -28.96
C ASP A 325 -13.39 11.58 -29.67
N ARG A 326 -13.60 10.36 -29.18
CA ARG A 326 -14.62 9.45 -29.74
C ARG A 326 -16.04 10.01 -29.60
N ASN A 327 -16.38 10.62 -28.47
CA ASN A 327 -17.71 11.22 -28.29
C ASN A 327 -17.92 12.39 -29.25
N ILE A 328 -16.89 13.23 -29.45
CA ILE A 328 -16.94 14.34 -30.41
C ILE A 328 -17.08 13.81 -31.85
N GLN A 329 -16.32 12.77 -32.22
CA GLN A 329 -16.38 12.15 -33.55
C GLN A 329 -17.77 11.55 -33.87
N GLU A 330 -18.43 10.96 -32.87
CA GLU A 330 -19.81 10.44 -33.00
C GLU A 330 -20.89 11.54 -32.90
N GLY A 331 -20.51 12.82 -32.80
CA GLY A 331 -21.41 13.96 -32.84
C GLY A 331 -22.05 14.34 -31.50
N TYR A 332 -21.57 13.81 -30.37
CA TYR A 332 -22.04 14.20 -29.05
C TYR A 332 -21.37 15.51 -28.59
N THR A 333 -22.18 16.46 -28.11
CA THR A 333 -21.69 17.70 -27.50
C THR A 333 -21.38 17.49 -26.03
N LEU A 334 -20.15 17.84 -25.62
CA LEU A 334 -19.79 17.86 -24.21
C LEU A 334 -20.32 19.13 -23.53
N PRO A 335 -20.90 19.03 -22.32
CA PRO A 335 -21.29 20.20 -21.54
C PRO A 335 -20.04 21.03 -21.20
N LYS A 336 -20.17 22.36 -21.33
CA LYS A 336 -19.11 23.32 -21.00
C LYS A 336 -19.08 23.64 -19.52
#